data_AF-A0A351UKP6-F1
#
_entry.id   AF-A0A351UKP6-F1
#
_cell.length_a   1.000
_cell.length_b   1.000
_cell.length_c   1.000
_cell.angle_alpha   90.00
_cell.angle_beta   90.00
_cell.angle_gamma   90.00
#
_symmetry.space_group_name_H-M   'P 1'
#
loop_
_entity.id
_entity.type
_entity.pdbx_description
1 polymer ?
#
loop_
_entity_poly.entity_id
_entity_poly.type
_entity_poly.pdbx_seq_one_letter_code
_entity_poly.pdbx_strand_id
1 'polypeptide(L)'
;MLRKLAAILLICLAATGLSRAASLDFGGASYSAGPQKAAITEPVNVSTSADGWQDFYAGEMWQRTIETAPQAGTVLLAYGGYGADEPGSKNWAKALAEAGGFKYVVAVKGPAIVDYSDHKKKKANEQLVKTLSAAGITKIVIAAHSSGTYVAHELLAMLGLKENAAILSKTVYYNLDGATCLTCPGLAAASPSFKYTCVGAKQGELKSPNYSSVQACGKAHFASLTFQAGCTGPWCLHALLINTRSAAFSPVRPSVPLYYADPQIAVSSAYLIK
;
A
#
# COMPACT_ATOMS: atom_id res chain seq x y z
N MET A 1 29.30 6.58 -53.67
CA MET A 1 29.13 6.99 -52.26
C MET A 1 28.31 5.92 -51.57
N LEU A 2 28.94 5.01 -50.82
CA LEU A 2 28.37 4.15 -49.76
C LEU A 2 29.39 3.01 -49.52
N ARG A 3 30.10 3.08 -48.40
CA ARG A 3 31.01 2.03 -47.91
C ARG A 3 30.94 2.00 -46.39
N LYS A 4 30.94 0.78 -45.85
CA LYS A 4 31.23 0.33 -44.46
C LYS A 4 30.04 0.40 -43.49
N LEU A 5 29.68 -0.60 -42.68
CA LEU A 5 30.19 -1.91 -42.20
C LEU A 5 28.92 -2.66 -41.67
N ALA A 6 28.59 -3.94 -41.85
CA ALA A 6 29.24 -5.25 -41.75
C ALA A 6 29.68 -5.68 -40.32
N ALA A 7 29.22 -6.89 -39.92
CA ALA A 7 29.55 -7.76 -38.75
C ALA A 7 28.44 -7.82 -37.65
N ILE A 8 27.84 -8.94 -37.20
CA ILE A 8 28.09 -10.41 -37.20
C ILE A 8 26.72 -11.10 -36.85
N LEU A 9 26.15 -11.98 -37.70
CA LEU A 9 26.14 -13.47 -37.67
C LEU A 9 25.70 -14.09 -36.31
N LEU A 10 24.43 -14.47 -36.11
CA LEU A 10 23.76 -15.76 -36.40
C LEU A 10 24.45 -17.00 -35.78
N ILE A 11 23.76 -17.71 -34.86
CA ILE A 11 23.65 -19.20 -34.81
C ILE A 11 22.57 -19.65 -33.79
N CYS A 12 21.64 -20.45 -34.32
CA CYS A 12 20.78 -21.50 -33.74
C CYS A 12 19.64 -21.22 -32.73
N LEU A 13 18.41 -21.34 -33.27
CA LEU A 13 17.27 -22.00 -32.63
C LEU A 13 17.61 -23.47 -32.29
N ALA A 14 17.20 -23.95 -31.12
CA ALA A 14 16.06 -24.87 -30.95
C ALA A 14 16.13 -25.68 -29.63
N ALA A 15 14.94 -25.88 -29.08
CA ALA A 15 14.49 -27.03 -28.26
C ALA A 15 14.72 -27.03 -26.74
N THR A 16 13.57 -26.84 -26.08
CA THR A 16 13.00 -27.68 -25.00
C THR A 16 13.70 -27.74 -23.64
N GLY A 17 12.97 -27.22 -22.65
CA GLY A 17 12.81 -27.87 -21.34
C GLY A 17 13.83 -27.49 -20.29
N LEU A 18 13.50 -26.51 -19.45
CA LEU A 18 13.76 -26.53 -18.01
C LEU A 18 13.12 -25.31 -17.37
N SER A 19 11.98 -25.55 -16.71
CA SER A 19 11.40 -24.66 -15.73
C SER A 19 12.41 -24.42 -14.60
N ARG A 20 13.09 -23.27 -14.62
CA ARG A 20 13.77 -22.74 -13.43
C ARG A 20 12.95 -21.57 -12.92
N ALA A 21 12.25 -21.81 -11.82
CA ALA A 21 11.76 -20.76 -10.95
C ALA A 21 12.95 -19.86 -10.59
N ALA A 22 12.88 -18.59 -10.95
CA ALA A 22 13.79 -17.59 -10.45
C ALA A 22 13.53 -17.46 -8.94
N SER A 23 14.42 -18.02 -8.12
CA SER A 23 14.48 -17.73 -6.70
C SER A 23 14.89 -16.27 -6.55
N LEU A 24 13.96 -15.43 -6.12
CA LEU A 24 14.27 -14.10 -5.61
C LEU A 24 14.97 -14.29 -4.26
N ASP A 25 16.29 -14.19 -4.29
CA ASP A 25 17.15 -14.19 -3.11
C ASP A 25 17.01 -12.83 -2.41
N PHE A 26 16.18 -12.79 -1.37
CA PHE A 26 16.16 -11.71 -0.39
C PHE A 26 17.23 -12.05 0.64
N GLY A 27 18.29 -11.24 0.70
CA GLY A 27 19.44 -11.35 1.60
C GLY A 27 19.27 -12.33 2.76
N GLY A 28 19.98 -13.45 2.67
CA GLY A 28 19.89 -14.58 3.57
C GLY A 28 19.96 -14.23 5.06
N ALA A 29 18.80 -14.34 5.71
CA ALA A 29 18.73 -14.84 7.07
C ALA A 29 18.16 -16.26 6.97
N SER A 30 19.02 -17.26 7.19
CA SER A 30 18.61 -18.65 7.37
C SER A 30 17.61 -18.72 8.52
N TYR A 31 16.33 -18.94 8.20
CA TYR A 31 15.31 -19.24 9.20
C TYR A 31 15.55 -20.67 9.73
N SER A 32 16.31 -20.78 10.81
CA SER A 32 16.19 -21.95 11.66
C SER A 32 14.84 -21.88 12.37
N ALA A 33 14.10 -22.99 12.37
CA ALA A 33 12.86 -23.11 13.13
C ALA A 33 13.20 -23.04 14.63
N GLY A 34 13.22 -21.81 15.17
CA GLY A 34 13.30 -21.57 16.60
C GLY A 34 12.06 -22.14 17.30
N PRO A 35 12.16 -22.45 18.60
CA PRO A 35 11.07 -23.04 19.36
C PRO A 35 9.80 -22.20 19.21
N GLN A 36 8.68 -22.87 18.90
CA GLN A 36 7.36 -22.25 18.80
C GLN A 36 7.06 -21.50 20.09
N LYS A 37 7.24 -20.17 20.05
CA LYS A 37 6.92 -19.30 21.16
C LYS A 37 5.40 -19.23 21.25
N ALA A 38 4.87 -19.47 22.44
CA ALA A 38 3.45 -19.52 22.74
C ALA A 38 2.67 -18.38 22.04
N ALA A 39 1.53 -18.74 21.46
CA ALA A 39 0.59 -17.78 20.90
C ALA A 39 0.30 -16.67 21.93
N ILE A 40 0.30 -15.42 21.48
CA ILE A 40 -0.16 -14.30 22.30
C ILE A 40 -1.64 -14.55 22.59
N THR A 41 -1.95 -15.02 23.79
CA THR A 41 -3.31 -15.35 24.29
C THR A 41 -3.94 -14.22 25.10
N GLU A 42 -3.26 -13.09 25.26
CA GLU A 42 -3.84 -11.94 25.95
C GLU A 42 -4.98 -11.36 25.09
N PRO A 43 -6.22 -11.30 25.59
CA PRO A 43 -7.28 -10.58 24.89
C PRO A 43 -6.87 -9.12 24.79
N VAL A 44 -6.71 -8.62 23.56
CA VAL A 44 -6.54 -7.18 23.33
C VAL A 44 -7.77 -6.52 23.94
N ASN A 45 -7.62 -5.77 25.03
CA ASN A 45 -8.69 -4.98 25.62
C ASN A 45 -9.06 -3.89 24.61
N VAL A 46 -10.03 -4.18 23.75
CA VAL A 46 -10.47 -3.28 22.69
C VAL A 46 -11.43 -2.25 23.29
N SER A 47 -10.89 -1.19 23.88
CA SER A 47 -11.71 -0.02 24.19
C SER A 47 -12.12 0.65 22.88
N THR A 48 -13.42 0.93 22.72
CA THR A 48 -13.91 1.75 21.61
C THR A 48 -13.84 3.21 22.06
N SER A 49 -13.09 4.04 21.34
CA SER A 49 -13.03 5.48 21.59
C SER A 49 -14.33 6.17 21.16
N ALA A 50 -14.57 7.37 21.69
CA ALA A 50 -15.79 8.14 21.42
C ALA A 50 -16.01 8.47 19.93
N ASP A 51 -14.95 8.44 19.12
CA ASP A 51 -14.97 8.62 17.67
C ASP A 51 -15.28 7.31 16.89
N GLY A 52 -15.54 6.21 17.60
CA GLY A 52 -15.89 4.90 17.05
C GLY A 52 -14.70 4.07 16.57
N TRP A 53 -13.47 4.53 16.80
CA TRP A 53 -12.28 3.72 16.53
C TRP A 53 -11.98 2.76 17.68
N GLN A 54 -11.32 1.67 17.34
CA GLN A 54 -10.86 0.65 18.25
C GLN A 54 -9.38 0.44 18.01
N ASP A 55 -8.56 0.49 19.06
CA ASP A 55 -7.17 0.08 18.93
C ASP A 55 -7.12 -1.41 18.61
N PHE A 56 -6.58 -1.72 17.44
CA PHE A 56 -6.46 -3.08 16.93
C PHE A 56 -5.11 -3.68 17.30
N TYR A 57 -4.07 -2.83 17.40
CA TYR A 57 -2.73 -3.27 17.76
C TYR A 57 -1.87 -2.12 18.33
N ALA A 58 -1.92 -1.94 19.65
CA ALA A 58 -0.96 -1.17 20.44
C ALA A 58 -0.61 0.22 19.88
N GLY A 59 -1.60 0.94 19.32
CA GLY A 59 -1.41 2.27 18.74
C GLY A 59 -0.63 2.31 17.42
N GLU A 60 -0.49 1.18 16.73
CA GLU A 60 0.05 1.09 15.37
C GLU A 60 -1.05 0.89 14.31
N MET A 61 -2.18 0.33 14.73
CA MET A 61 -3.31 0.03 13.85
C MET A 61 -4.62 0.23 14.60
N TRP A 62 -5.56 0.91 13.96
CA TRP A 62 -6.90 1.13 14.49
C TRP A 62 -7.92 0.62 13.51
N GLN A 63 -8.96 -0.02 14.02
CA GLN A 63 -10.10 -0.46 13.22
C GLN A 63 -11.33 0.35 13.57
N ARG A 64 -12.21 0.54 12.59
CA ARG A 64 -13.52 1.13 12.77
C ARG A 64 -14.52 0.40 11.90
N THR A 65 -15.63 0.05 12.53
CA THR A 65 -16.79 -0.51 11.85
C THR A 65 -17.76 0.63 11.58
N ILE A 66 -18.08 0.88 10.31
CA ILE A 66 -19.00 1.97 9.92
C ILE A 66 -20.47 1.52 10.04
N GLU A 67 -20.75 0.21 9.92
CA GLU A 67 -22.07 -0.39 10.15
C GLU A 67 -21.99 -1.60 11.12
N THR A 68 -22.82 -1.63 12.16
CA THR A 68 -22.81 -2.71 13.17
C THR A 68 -23.27 -4.06 12.57
N ALA A 69 -22.40 -5.09 12.68
CA ALA A 69 -22.62 -6.54 12.44
C ALA A 69 -22.29 -7.11 11.03
N PRO A 70 -21.91 -8.41 10.94
CA PRO A 70 -21.14 -8.97 9.82
C PRO A 70 -22.07 -9.43 8.70
N GLN A 71 -22.36 -8.52 7.77
CA GLN A 71 -22.78 -8.92 6.43
C GLN A 71 -21.55 -8.97 5.53
N ALA A 72 -21.64 -9.78 4.48
CA ALA A 72 -20.66 -9.81 3.40
C ALA A 72 -20.28 -8.37 2.99
N GLY A 73 -19.01 -8.00 3.11
CA GLY A 73 -18.62 -6.59 3.17
C GLY A 73 -17.30 -6.26 2.50
N THR A 74 -17.18 -4.99 2.10
CA THR A 74 -15.95 -4.40 1.57
C THR A 74 -15.13 -3.82 2.70
N VAL A 75 -13.84 -4.16 2.74
CA VAL A 75 -12.87 -3.67 3.72
C VAL A 75 -11.92 -2.69 3.05
N LEU A 76 -11.66 -1.56 3.71
CA LEU A 76 -10.57 -0.64 3.37
C LEU A 76 -9.44 -0.78 4.39
N LEU A 77 -8.21 -0.94 3.90
CA LEU A 77 -6.98 -0.89 4.67
C LEU A 77 -6.16 0.32 4.19
N ALA A 78 -6.05 1.36 5.00
CA ALA A 78 -5.37 2.61 4.66
C ALA A 78 -4.04 2.73 5.43
N TYR A 79 -2.91 2.67 4.70
CA TYR A 79 -1.55 2.71 5.26
C TYR A 79 -0.91 4.08 5.10
N GLY A 80 -0.77 4.80 6.21
CA GLY A 80 -0.15 6.12 6.25
C GLY A 80 1.34 6.09 5.87
N GLY A 81 1.82 7.18 5.28
CA GLY A 81 3.22 7.42 4.96
C GLY A 81 4.08 7.76 6.18
N TYR A 82 5.41 7.77 6.01
CA TYR A 82 6.37 8.05 7.07
C TYR A 82 6.00 9.29 7.88
N GLY A 83 5.85 9.15 9.20
CA GLY A 83 5.49 10.21 10.15
C GLY A 83 3.99 10.48 10.30
N ALA A 84 3.12 9.75 9.60
CA ALA A 84 1.68 9.83 9.81
C ALA A 84 1.35 9.32 11.22
N ASP A 85 0.68 10.16 12.00
CA ASP A 85 0.27 9.85 13.37
C ASP A 85 -1.12 9.18 13.39
N GLU A 86 -1.61 8.92 14.61
CA GLU A 86 -2.92 8.32 14.82
C GLU A 86 -4.06 9.19 14.27
N PRO A 87 -4.23 10.46 14.67
CA PRO A 87 -5.32 11.29 14.16
C PRO A 87 -5.28 11.40 12.64
N GLY A 88 -4.09 11.61 12.06
CA GLY A 88 -3.91 11.72 10.63
C GLY A 88 -4.31 10.45 9.87
N SER A 89 -3.85 9.30 10.32
CA SER A 89 -4.16 8.01 9.66
C SER A 89 -5.65 7.70 9.74
N LYS A 90 -6.29 7.93 10.90
CA LYS A 90 -7.73 7.74 11.10
C LYS A 90 -8.56 8.67 10.23
N ASN A 91 -8.19 9.95 10.17
CA ASN A 91 -8.88 10.98 9.39
C ASN A 91 -8.85 10.66 7.89
N TRP A 92 -7.68 10.27 7.38
CA TRP A 92 -7.53 9.89 5.98
C TRP A 92 -8.33 8.61 5.65
N ALA A 93 -8.23 7.57 6.48
CA ALA A 93 -8.99 6.34 6.29
C ALA A 93 -10.51 6.57 6.31
N LYS A 94 -10.99 7.43 7.21
CA LYS A 94 -12.40 7.83 7.27
C LYS A 94 -12.85 8.52 5.97
N ALA A 95 -12.09 9.48 5.46
CA ALA A 95 -12.43 10.19 4.22
C ALA A 95 -12.50 9.24 3.01
N LEU A 96 -11.57 8.30 2.91
CA LEU A 96 -11.61 7.25 1.87
C LEU A 96 -12.83 6.34 2.02
N ALA A 97 -13.16 5.97 3.26
CA ALA A 97 -14.27 5.09 3.56
C ALA A 97 -15.62 5.70 3.15
N GLU A 98 -15.85 6.96 3.52
CA GLU A 98 -17.05 7.73 3.18
C GLU A 98 -17.20 7.88 1.66
N ALA A 99 -16.10 8.12 0.94
CA ALA A 99 -16.13 8.30 -0.50
C ALA A 99 -16.29 7.00 -1.31
N GLY A 100 -15.84 5.86 -0.74
CA GLY A 100 -15.87 4.55 -1.39
C GLY A 100 -16.97 3.59 -0.91
N GLY A 101 -17.77 3.98 0.10
CA GLY A 101 -18.84 3.14 0.64
C GLY A 101 -18.33 1.88 1.36
N PHE A 102 -17.20 1.99 2.06
CA PHE A 102 -16.63 0.86 2.79
C PHE A 102 -17.34 0.62 4.11
N LYS A 103 -17.56 -0.65 4.45
CA LYS A 103 -18.24 -1.03 5.70
C LYS A 103 -17.27 -1.21 6.86
N TYR A 104 -16.07 -1.69 6.55
CA TYR A 104 -14.99 -1.89 7.50
C TYR A 104 -13.77 -1.10 7.09
N VAL A 105 -13.16 -0.42 8.04
CA VAL A 105 -12.03 0.44 7.80
C VAL A 105 -10.95 0.15 8.80
N VAL A 106 -9.73 -0.04 8.32
CA VAL A 106 -8.53 -0.13 9.13
C VAL A 106 -7.61 1.01 8.74
N ALA A 107 -7.25 1.84 9.71
CA ALA A 107 -6.22 2.85 9.58
C ALA A 107 -4.92 2.30 10.17
N VAL A 108 -3.84 2.38 9.41
CA VAL A 108 -2.52 1.92 9.84
C VAL A 108 -1.59 3.11 9.90
N LYS A 109 -0.95 3.26 11.05
CA LYS A 109 0.03 4.32 11.30
C LYS A 109 1.19 4.20 10.31
N GLY A 110 1.71 5.34 9.89
CA GLY A 110 2.93 5.36 9.11
C GLY A 110 4.16 4.85 9.87
N PRO A 111 5.22 4.44 9.16
CA PRO A 111 6.47 4.09 9.81
C PRO A 111 7.04 5.31 10.54
N ALA A 112 7.51 5.08 11.76
CA ALA A 112 8.14 6.12 12.59
C ALA A 112 9.61 6.37 12.17
N ILE A 113 10.21 5.39 11.48
CA ILE A 113 11.59 5.40 11.01
C ILE A 113 11.64 5.05 9.52
N VAL A 114 12.55 5.72 8.80
CA VAL A 114 12.60 5.68 7.33
C VAL A 114 13.05 4.31 6.80
N ASP A 115 13.92 3.62 7.55
CA ASP A 115 14.49 2.32 7.22
C ASP A 115 13.56 1.14 7.56
N TYR A 116 12.43 1.44 8.21
CA TYR A 116 11.42 0.45 8.55
C TYR A 116 11.91 -0.70 9.45
N SER A 117 12.90 -0.46 10.31
CA SER A 117 13.40 -1.48 11.25
C SER A 117 12.47 -1.79 12.44
N ASP A 118 11.28 -1.18 12.51
CA ASP A 118 10.30 -1.41 13.58
C ASP A 118 9.37 -2.59 13.27
N HIS A 119 9.61 -3.71 13.95
CA HIS A 119 8.83 -4.94 13.80
C HIS A 119 7.39 -4.88 14.36
N LYS A 120 6.98 -3.82 15.06
CA LYS A 120 5.61 -3.74 15.59
C LYS A 120 4.56 -3.80 14.48
N LYS A 121 4.85 -3.21 13.32
CA LYS A 121 3.95 -3.17 12.17
C LYS A 121 3.77 -4.52 11.49
N LYS A 122 4.84 -5.33 11.47
CA LYS A 122 4.74 -6.73 11.03
C LYS A 122 3.73 -7.51 11.88
N LYS A 123 3.80 -7.38 13.21
CA LYS A 123 2.86 -8.06 14.12
C LYS A 123 1.43 -7.55 13.96
N ALA A 124 1.25 -6.24 13.71
CA ALA A 124 -0.06 -5.69 13.40
C ALA A 124 -0.64 -6.30 12.11
N ASN A 125 0.17 -6.46 11.06
CA ASN A 125 -0.22 -7.14 9.83
C ASN A 125 -0.54 -8.63 10.05
N GLU A 126 0.24 -9.35 10.87
CA GLU A 126 -0.06 -10.75 11.23
C GLU A 126 -1.43 -10.89 11.92
N GLN A 127 -1.77 -9.95 12.82
CA GLN A 127 -3.07 -9.93 13.46
C GLN A 127 -4.19 -9.57 12.47
N LEU A 128 -3.92 -8.65 11.54
CA LEU A 128 -4.87 -8.27 10.51
C LEU A 128 -5.22 -9.44 9.58
N VAL A 129 -4.23 -10.23 9.15
CA VAL A 129 -4.47 -11.44 8.33
C VAL A 129 -5.44 -12.38 9.03
N LYS A 130 -5.25 -12.64 10.33
CA LYS A 130 -6.16 -13.51 11.10
C LYS A 130 -7.60 -12.98 11.12
N THR A 131 -7.77 -11.68 11.31
CA THR A 131 -9.09 -11.03 11.29
C THR A 131 -9.75 -11.11 9.92
N LEU A 132 -8.98 -10.89 8.85
CA LEU A 132 -9.48 -10.99 7.47
C LEU A 132 -9.93 -12.42 7.12
N SER A 133 -9.24 -13.45 7.62
CA SER A 133 -9.62 -14.86 7.42
C SER A 133 -10.94 -15.24 8.10
N ALA A 134 -11.26 -14.61 9.22
CA ALA A 134 -12.44 -14.94 10.03
C ALA A 134 -13.73 -14.26 9.54
N ALA A 135 -13.62 -13.23 8.70
CA ALA A 135 -14.73 -12.40 8.29
C ALA A 135 -15.27 -12.81 6.91
N GLY A 136 -16.58 -12.65 6.69
CA GLY A 136 -17.27 -12.87 5.40
C GLY A 136 -16.92 -11.84 4.32
N ILE A 137 -15.65 -11.44 4.21
CA ILE A 137 -15.21 -10.34 3.35
C ILE A 137 -15.34 -10.73 1.88
N THR A 138 -15.90 -9.82 1.08
CA THR A 138 -16.08 -10.00 -0.36
C THR A 138 -15.06 -9.24 -1.20
N LYS A 139 -14.58 -8.10 -0.69
CA LYS A 139 -13.56 -7.27 -1.34
C LYS A 139 -12.67 -6.62 -0.29
N ILE A 140 -11.38 -6.59 -0.55
CA ILE A 140 -10.39 -5.86 0.25
C ILE A 140 -9.77 -4.82 -0.64
N VAL A 141 -9.79 -3.56 -0.22
CA VAL A 141 -9.03 -2.49 -0.85
C VAL A 141 -7.92 -2.06 0.07
N ILE A 142 -6.70 -2.06 -0.43
CA ILE A 142 -5.52 -1.55 0.27
C ILE A 142 -5.11 -0.26 -0.42
N ALA A 143 -5.06 0.84 0.31
CA ALA A 143 -4.52 2.11 -0.14
C ALA A 143 -3.30 2.45 0.72
N ALA A 144 -2.12 2.57 0.11
CA ALA A 144 -0.90 2.86 0.83
C ALA A 144 -0.20 4.07 0.22
N HIS A 145 0.16 5.04 1.06
CA HIS A 145 0.78 6.27 0.60
C HIS A 145 2.25 6.35 1.02
N SER A 146 3.12 6.79 0.10
CA SER A 146 4.53 7.06 0.41
C SER A 146 5.20 5.84 1.06
N SER A 147 5.92 6.01 2.17
CA SER A 147 6.52 4.90 2.93
C SER A 147 5.52 3.92 3.56
N GLY A 148 4.22 4.23 3.56
CA GLY A 148 3.18 3.28 3.97
C GLY A 148 3.13 2.03 3.09
N THR A 149 3.66 2.13 1.86
CA THR A 149 3.69 1.00 0.92
C THR A 149 4.64 -0.10 1.37
N TYR A 150 5.70 0.21 2.12
CA TYR A 150 6.57 -0.82 2.71
C TYR A 150 5.78 -1.69 3.70
N VAL A 151 4.98 -1.06 4.54
CA VAL A 151 4.09 -1.74 5.50
C VAL A 151 3.04 -2.59 4.80
N ALA A 152 2.44 -2.05 3.74
CA ALA A 152 1.45 -2.76 2.94
C ALA A 152 2.07 -3.94 2.18
N HIS A 153 3.31 -3.82 1.70
CA HIS A 153 4.00 -4.93 1.03
C HIS A 153 4.31 -6.09 1.96
N GLU A 154 4.56 -5.85 3.25
CA GLU A 154 4.66 -6.94 4.22
C GLU A 154 3.35 -7.72 4.33
N LEU A 155 2.20 -7.01 4.44
CA LEU A 155 0.90 -7.65 4.43
C LEU A 155 0.72 -8.45 3.13
N LEU A 156 0.98 -7.85 1.97
CA LEU A 156 0.83 -8.51 0.67
C LEU A 156 1.72 -9.76 0.54
N ALA A 157 2.93 -9.74 1.10
CA ALA A 157 3.79 -10.92 1.14
C ALA A 157 3.16 -12.04 1.98
N MET A 158 2.56 -11.72 3.13
CA MET A 158 1.80 -12.69 3.94
C MET A 158 0.58 -13.22 3.19
N LEU A 159 -0.15 -12.36 2.46
CA LEU A 159 -1.29 -12.76 1.64
C LEU A 159 -0.90 -13.62 0.42
N GLY A 160 0.35 -13.50 -0.04
CA GLY A 160 0.94 -14.33 -1.08
C GLY A 160 1.19 -15.79 -0.66
N LEU A 161 1.13 -16.09 0.63
CA LEU A 161 1.23 -17.47 1.12
C LEU A 161 -0.03 -18.26 0.73
N LYS A 162 0.14 -19.55 0.46
CA LYS A 162 -0.92 -20.41 -0.10
C LYS A 162 -2.17 -20.45 0.78
N GLU A 163 -1.98 -20.47 2.10
CA GLU A 163 -3.03 -20.44 3.11
C GLU A 163 -3.89 -19.17 3.08
N ASN A 164 -3.37 -18.08 2.51
CA ASN A 164 -4.04 -16.78 2.44
C ASN A 164 -4.50 -16.41 1.01
N ALA A 165 -4.37 -17.34 0.04
CA ALA A 165 -4.69 -17.08 -1.36
C ALA A 165 -6.14 -16.62 -1.58
N ALA A 166 -7.08 -17.10 -0.76
CA ALA A 166 -8.50 -16.71 -0.81
C ALA A 166 -8.74 -15.25 -0.38
N ILE A 167 -7.86 -14.69 0.45
CA ILE A 167 -7.89 -13.28 0.83
C ILE A 167 -7.28 -12.47 -0.31
N LEU A 168 -6.11 -12.89 -0.81
CA LEU A 168 -5.41 -12.21 -1.90
C LEU A 168 -6.27 -12.09 -3.16
N SER A 169 -7.07 -13.10 -3.50
CA SER A 169 -7.94 -13.10 -4.68
C SER A 169 -9.06 -12.05 -4.62
N LYS A 170 -9.36 -11.50 -3.43
CA LYS A 170 -10.36 -10.46 -3.20
C LYS A 170 -9.72 -9.07 -3.05
N THR A 171 -8.40 -8.98 -3.16
CA THR A 171 -7.64 -7.77 -2.85
C THR A 171 -7.37 -6.93 -4.09
N VAL A 172 -7.63 -5.63 -3.95
CA VAL A 172 -7.20 -4.57 -4.87
C VAL A 172 -6.24 -3.65 -4.12
N TYR A 173 -5.07 -3.38 -4.69
CA TYR A 173 -4.02 -2.57 -4.07
C TYR A 173 -3.74 -1.28 -4.84
N TYR A 174 -3.70 -0.14 -4.15
CA TYR A 174 -3.30 1.15 -4.66
C TYR A 174 -2.03 1.62 -3.96
N ASN A 175 -0.93 1.68 -4.71
CA ASN A 175 0.31 2.31 -4.29
C ASN A 175 0.28 3.79 -4.69
N LEU A 176 0.10 4.69 -3.72
CA LEU A 176 0.03 6.13 -3.91
C LEU A 176 1.43 6.74 -3.69
N ASP A 177 2.17 6.91 -4.78
CA ASP A 177 3.52 7.49 -4.82
C ASP A 177 4.51 6.90 -3.81
N GLY A 178 4.46 5.58 -3.60
CA GLY A 178 5.49 4.83 -2.88
C GLY A 178 6.54 4.27 -3.84
N ALA A 179 7.81 4.42 -3.46
CA ALA A 179 8.96 4.21 -4.33
C ALA A 179 9.08 2.80 -4.96
N THR A 180 8.35 1.78 -4.51
CA THR A 180 8.46 0.40 -5.03
C THR A 180 7.12 -0.33 -5.00
N CYS A 181 6.98 -1.42 -5.76
CA CYS A 181 6.00 -2.50 -5.53
C CYS A 181 6.52 -3.78 -6.24
N LEU A 182 7.75 -4.16 -5.86
CA LEU A 182 8.51 -5.28 -6.42
C LEU A 182 7.80 -6.63 -6.26
N THR A 183 6.97 -6.77 -5.25
CA THR A 183 6.21 -8.00 -4.97
C THR A 183 4.94 -8.13 -5.79
N CYS A 184 4.37 -7.02 -6.28
CA CYS A 184 3.04 -7.02 -6.89
C CYS A 184 2.96 -7.79 -8.22
N PRO A 185 3.94 -7.70 -9.15
CA PRO A 185 3.91 -8.49 -10.38
C PRO A 185 3.90 -10.00 -10.10
N GLY A 186 4.69 -10.46 -9.12
CA GLY A 186 4.71 -11.86 -8.70
C GLY A 186 3.39 -12.32 -8.09
N LEU A 187 2.78 -11.48 -7.24
CA LEU A 187 1.47 -11.76 -6.65
C LEU A 187 0.34 -11.78 -7.68
N ALA A 188 0.35 -10.86 -8.65
CA ALA A 188 -0.64 -10.84 -9.73
C ALA A 188 -0.50 -12.03 -10.68
N ALA A 189 0.72 -12.53 -10.89
CA ALA A 189 0.95 -13.77 -11.64
C ALA A 189 0.45 -15.01 -10.87
N ALA A 190 0.65 -15.05 -9.55
CA ALA A 190 0.20 -16.15 -8.70
C ALA A 190 -1.31 -16.14 -8.40
N SER A 191 -1.93 -14.96 -8.42
CA SER A 191 -3.36 -14.74 -8.18
C SER A 191 -3.91 -13.76 -9.22
N PRO A 192 -4.43 -14.23 -10.37
CA PRO A 192 -4.93 -13.35 -11.44
C PRO A 192 -6.07 -12.42 -11.02
N SER A 193 -6.78 -12.76 -9.95
CA SER A 193 -7.84 -11.94 -9.36
C SER A 193 -7.30 -10.77 -8.53
N PHE A 194 -6.07 -10.87 -8.01
CA PHE A 194 -5.41 -9.75 -7.35
C PHE A 194 -5.13 -8.65 -8.37
N LYS A 195 -5.58 -7.43 -8.07
CA LYS A 195 -5.35 -6.24 -8.91
C LYS A 195 -4.52 -5.25 -8.15
N TYR A 196 -3.64 -4.54 -8.85
CA TYR A 196 -2.90 -3.42 -8.29
C TYR A 196 -2.82 -2.26 -9.27
N THR A 197 -2.69 -1.05 -8.73
CA THR A 197 -2.46 0.19 -9.47
C THR A 197 -1.38 1.01 -8.75
N CYS A 198 -0.37 1.44 -9.47
CA CYS A 198 0.67 2.34 -9.00
C CYS A 198 0.35 3.75 -9.48
N VAL A 199 0.32 4.71 -8.57
CA VAL A 199 -0.24 6.04 -8.82
C VAL A 199 0.85 7.07 -8.59
N GLY A 200 1.13 7.88 -9.62
CA GLY A 200 2.03 9.04 -9.54
C GLY A 200 1.26 10.32 -9.80
N ALA A 201 1.76 11.45 -9.29
CA ALA A 201 1.15 12.76 -9.47
C ALA A 201 2.02 13.68 -10.33
N LYS A 202 1.41 14.50 -11.19
CA LYS A 202 2.11 15.52 -11.99
C LYS A 202 1.31 16.81 -12.15
N GLN A 203 2.01 17.91 -12.44
CA GLN A 203 1.45 19.19 -12.87
C GLN A 203 2.41 19.80 -13.90
N GLY A 204 1.98 19.88 -15.17
CA GLY A 204 2.90 20.19 -16.26
C GLY A 204 4.07 19.19 -16.27
N GLU A 205 5.30 19.70 -16.28
CA GLU A 205 6.53 18.89 -16.20
C GLU A 205 6.92 18.50 -14.76
N LEU A 206 6.33 19.14 -13.75
CA LEU A 206 6.59 18.81 -12.35
C LEU A 206 5.96 17.46 -12.02
N LYS A 207 6.73 16.56 -11.40
CA LYS A 207 6.32 15.21 -11.00
C LYS A 207 6.51 15.01 -9.51
N SER A 208 5.73 14.13 -8.91
CA SER A 208 5.94 13.68 -7.53
C SER A 208 7.30 12.97 -7.38
N PRO A 209 7.90 12.94 -6.18
CA PRO A 209 9.26 12.46 -5.96
C PRO A 209 9.43 11.00 -6.40
N ASN A 210 8.40 10.18 -6.27
CA ASN A 210 8.46 8.76 -6.61
C ASN A 210 7.83 8.45 -7.98
N TYR A 211 7.45 9.45 -8.78
CA TYR A 211 6.74 9.27 -10.05
C TYR A 211 7.41 8.26 -10.98
N SER A 212 8.72 8.40 -11.21
CA SER A 212 9.46 7.48 -12.09
C SER A 212 9.49 6.06 -11.54
N SER A 213 9.59 5.93 -10.21
CA SER A 213 9.64 4.62 -9.55
C SER A 213 8.28 3.93 -9.57
N VAL A 214 7.17 4.65 -9.33
CA VAL A 214 5.82 4.08 -9.48
C VAL A 214 5.48 3.77 -10.93
N GLN A 215 6.00 4.55 -11.89
CA GLN A 215 5.85 4.25 -13.32
C GLN A 215 6.59 2.96 -13.70
N ALA A 216 7.78 2.75 -13.16
CA ALA A 216 8.55 1.52 -13.36
C ALA A 216 7.90 0.30 -12.70
N CYS A 217 7.18 0.51 -11.60
CA CYS A 217 6.56 -0.54 -10.80
C CYS A 217 5.51 -1.37 -11.57
N GLY A 218 4.91 -0.82 -12.61
CA GLY A 218 4.01 -1.57 -13.47
C GLY A 218 3.57 -0.70 -14.61
N LYS A 219 4.30 -0.73 -15.74
CA LYS A 219 3.97 0.08 -16.92
C LYS A 219 2.51 -0.09 -17.37
N ALA A 220 1.95 -1.30 -17.21
CA ALA A 220 0.55 -1.61 -17.53
C ALA A 220 -0.45 -1.29 -16.38
N HIS A 221 0.05 -1.04 -15.18
CA HIS A 221 -0.71 -0.81 -13.95
C HIS A 221 -0.47 0.60 -13.38
N PHE A 222 0.07 1.51 -14.20
CA PHE A 222 0.43 2.85 -13.78
C PHE A 222 -0.69 3.85 -14.11
N ALA A 223 -1.13 4.60 -13.10
CA ALA A 223 -2.02 5.73 -13.25
C ALA A 223 -1.27 7.04 -12.98
N SER A 224 -1.28 7.94 -13.96
CA SER A 224 -0.73 9.30 -13.83
C SER A 224 -1.86 10.28 -13.53
N LEU A 225 -1.92 10.80 -12.30
CA LEU A 225 -2.88 11.83 -11.94
C LEU A 225 -2.31 13.21 -12.23
N THR A 226 -3.05 14.00 -13.01
CA THR A 226 -2.66 15.36 -13.38
C THR A 226 -3.44 16.36 -12.53
N PHE A 227 -2.71 17.27 -11.88
CA PHE A 227 -3.28 18.30 -11.02
C PHE A 227 -3.05 19.69 -11.63
N GLN A 228 -3.94 20.63 -11.30
CA GLN A 228 -3.79 22.07 -11.54
C GLN A 228 -3.92 22.78 -10.19
N ALA A 229 -2.96 22.55 -9.30
CA ALA A 229 -3.04 22.92 -7.88
C ALA A 229 -2.00 23.97 -7.45
N GLY A 230 -1.23 24.51 -8.40
CA GLY A 230 -0.19 25.50 -8.12
C GLY A 230 1.03 24.95 -7.38
N CYS A 231 1.26 23.63 -7.42
CA CYS A 231 2.43 23.02 -6.78
C CYS A 231 3.74 23.66 -7.30
N THR A 232 4.58 24.10 -6.37
CA THR A 232 5.91 24.66 -6.66
C THR A 232 7.04 23.64 -6.50
N GLY A 233 6.75 22.46 -5.92
CA GLY A 233 7.74 21.40 -5.70
C GLY A 233 7.14 20.00 -5.71
N PRO A 234 7.98 18.96 -5.86
CA PRO A 234 7.52 17.58 -6.06
C PRO A 234 6.75 17.04 -4.84
N TRP A 235 7.14 17.40 -3.61
CA TRP A 235 6.46 16.98 -2.38
C TRP A 235 5.04 17.53 -2.22
N CYS A 236 4.71 18.64 -2.89
CA CYS A 236 3.32 19.08 -2.99
C CYS A 236 2.47 18.05 -3.74
N LEU A 237 2.93 17.62 -4.93
CA LEU A 237 2.23 16.62 -5.73
C LEU A 237 2.12 15.27 -5.02
N HIS A 238 3.15 14.90 -4.26
CA HIS A 238 3.14 13.74 -3.39
C HIS A 238 1.95 13.77 -2.42
N ALA A 239 1.81 14.88 -1.69
CA ALA A 239 0.74 15.06 -0.72
C ALA A 239 -0.66 15.16 -1.38
N LEU A 240 -0.75 15.66 -2.61
CA LEU A 240 -2.04 15.79 -3.32
C LEU A 240 -2.73 14.46 -3.64
N LEU A 241 -2.03 13.34 -3.51
CA LEU A 241 -2.64 12.02 -3.61
C LEU A 241 -3.51 11.66 -2.41
N ILE A 242 -3.34 12.35 -1.27
CA ILE A 242 -4.07 12.08 -0.03
C ILE A 242 -4.75 13.32 0.57
N ASN A 243 -4.52 14.52 0.03
CA ASN A 243 -5.13 15.77 0.48
C ASN A 243 -5.46 16.71 -0.72
N THR A 244 -6.57 17.46 -0.72
CA THR A 244 -6.85 18.48 -1.76
C THR A 244 -6.32 19.88 -1.49
N ARG A 245 -5.70 20.17 -0.34
CA ARG A 245 -5.16 21.51 -0.10
C ARG A 245 -4.14 21.85 -1.18
N SER A 246 -4.52 22.77 -2.08
CA SER A 246 -3.61 23.42 -3.03
C SER A 246 -2.51 24.07 -2.21
N ALA A 247 -1.29 23.60 -2.39
CA ALA A 247 -0.16 24.03 -1.60
C ALA A 247 0.18 25.50 -1.86
N ALA A 248 -0.30 26.37 -0.98
CA ALA A 248 0.61 27.35 -0.38
C ALA A 248 1.60 26.67 0.61
N PHE A 249 1.82 25.34 0.49
CA PHE A 249 2.80 24.58 1.25
C PHE A 249 4.20 24.83 0.69
N SER A 250 5.08 25.25 1.59
CA SER A 250 6.48 25.63 1.38
C SER A 250 7.28 24.57 0.58
N PRO A 251 8.32 24.98 -0.19
CA PRO A 251 9.26 24.06 -0.86
C PRO A 251 10.02 23.12 0.08
N VAL A 252 9.94 23.35 1.40
CA VAL A 252 10.56 22.53 2.44
C VAL A 252 9.55 21.50 2.93
N ARG A 253 9.94 20.21 2.96
CA ARG A 253 9.16 19.08 3.50
C ARG A 253 8.42 19.51 4.78
N PRO A 254 7.10 19.83 4.73
CA PRO A 254 6.38 20.18 5.93
C PRO A 254 6.44 19.02 6.93
N SER A 255 6.28 19.33 8.20
CA SER A 255 6.12 18.30 9.22
C SER A 255 4.97 17.39 8.81
N VAL A 256 5.24 16.09 8.75
CA VAL A 256 4.32 15.05 8.25
C VAL A 256 2.90 15.14 8.82
N PRO A 257 2.68 15.49 10.11
CA PRO A 257 1.33 15.62 10.65
C PRO A 257 0.41 16.52 9.80
N LEU A 258 0.96 17.55 9.13
CA LEU A 258 0.17 18.47 8.32
C LEU A 258 -0.45 17.85 7.05
N TYR A 259 0.10 16.75 6.52
CA TYR A 259 -0.47 16.09 5.34
C TYR A 259 -1.81 15.42 5.64
N TYR A 260 -1.96 14.91 6.86
CA TYR A 260 -3.08 14.07 7.27
C TYR A 260 -4.06 14.78 8.23
N ALA A 261 -3.68 15.95 8.77
CA ALA A 261 -4.45 16.68 9.77
C ALA A 261 -5.77 17.28 9.23
N ASP A 262 -5.90 17.49 7.92
CA ASP A 262 -7.12 18.04 7.31
C ASP A 262 -7.44 17.31 6.00
N PRO A 263 -8.16 16.16 6.06
CA PRO A 263 -8.56 15.41 4.88
C PRO A 263 -9.77 16.10 4.22
N GLN A 264 -9.64 17.36 3.80
CA GLN A 264 -10.52 17.81 2.73
C GLN A 264 -10.21 16.91 1.53
N ILE A 265 -11.23 16.14 1.16
CA ILE A 265 -11.16 14.87 0.44
C ILE A 265 -10.24 14.99 -0.77
N ALA A 266 -9.14 14.23 -0.79
CA ALA A 266 -8.48 13.85 -2.04
C ALA A 266 -9.44 13.09 -2.94
N VAL A 267 -10.16 13.85 -3.76
CA VAL A 267 -10.94 13.40 -4.91
C VAL A 267 -10.12 12.40 -5.73
N SER A 268 -8.80 12.55 -5.79
CA SER A 268 -7.88 11.64 -6.49
C SER A 268 -7.89 10.18 -5.98
N SER A 269 -7.70 9.93 -4.69
CA SER A 269 -7.61 8.55 -4.17
C SER A 269 -8.99 7.90 -4.01
N ALA A 270 -10.03 8.67 -3.68
CA ALA A 270 -11.41 8.17 -3.67
C ALA A 270 -11.90 7.75 -5.06
N TYR A 271 -11.54 8.48 -6.13
CA TYR A 271 -11.93 8.11 -7.49
C TYR A 271 -11.25 6.84 -7.97
N LEU A 272 -10.02 6.59 -7.52
CA LEU A 272 -9.30 5.38 -7.88
C LEU A 272 -9.91 4.14 -7.24
N ILE A 273 -10.55 4.29 -6.09
CA ILE A 273 -10.95 3.20 -5.20
C ILE A 273 -12.40 2.71 -5.43
N LYS A 274 -13.20 3.40 -6.26
CA LYS A 274 -14.52 2.92 -6.72
C LYS A 274 -14.36 1.66 -7.58
#